data_AF-A0A1B2YU33-F1
#
_entry.id   AF-A0A1B2YU33-F1
#
_cell.length_a   1.000
_cell.length_b   1.000
_cell.length_c   1.000
_cell.angle_alpha   90.00
_cell.angle_beta   90.00
_cell.angle_gamma   90.00
#
_symmetry.space_group_name_H-M   'P 1'
#
loop_
_entity.id
_entity.type
_entity.pdbx_description
1 polymer ?
#
loop_
_entity_poly.entity_id
_entity_poly.type
_entity_poly.pdbx_seq_one_letter_code
_entity_poly.pdbx_strand_id
1 'polypeptide(L)' 'MKSLFYSSEKLRRLKSYRKKAISNAKKWSGRDEMASHSYQIMVKVIDQKVSALTVNK' A
#
# COMPACT_ATOMS: atom_id res chain seq x y z
N MET A 1 -21.67 -0.20 -20.58
CA MET A 1 -20.25 0.19 -20.37
C MET A 1 -19.86 -0.13 -18.94
N LYS A 2 -18.87 -0.99 -18.71
CA LYS A 2 -18.33 -1.21 -17.35
C LYS A 2 -17.66 0.08 -16.91
N SER A 3 -18.18 0.65 -15.82
CA SER A 3 -17.77 1.91 -15.20
C SER A 3 -16.24 2.11 -15.17
N LEU A 4 -15.78 3.25 -15.70
CA LEU A 4 -14.41 3.78 -15.64
C LEU A 4 -13.92 4.03 -14.18
N PHE A 5 -14.77 3.80 -13.17
CA PHE A 5 -14.48 4.03 -11.76
C PHE A 5 -13.92 2.82 -11.01
N TYR A 6 -13.68 1.67 -11.66
CA TYR A 6 -13.02 0.52 -11.01
C TYR A 6 -11.58 0.85 -10.53
N SER A 7 -10.95 1.85 -11.13
CA SER A 7 -9.68 2.43 -10.69
C SER A 7 -9.78 3.08 -9.31
N SER A 8 -10.93 3.68 -8.96
CA SER A 8 -11.13 4.38 -7.68
C SER A 8 -11.16 3.43 -6.49
N GLU A 9 -11.84 2.29 -6.63
CA GLU A 9 -12.02 1.33 -5.53
C GLU A 9 -10.73 0.56 -5.25
N LYS A 10 -10.02 0.14 -6.32
CA LYS A 10 -8.70 -0.50 -6.21
C LYS A 10 -7.67 0.47 -5.59
N LEU A 11 -7.66 1.73 -6.03
CA LEU A 11 -6.79 2.77 -5.48
C LEU A 11 -7.11 3.05 -4.02
N ARG A 12 -8.40 3.12 -3.65
CA ARG A 12 -8.86 3.29 -2.26
C ARG A 12 -8.38 2.17 -1.36
N ARG A 13 -8.50 0.92 -1.80
CA ARG A 13 -8.00 -0.26 -1.05
C ARG A 13 -6.48 -0.23 -0.89
N LEU A 14 -5.73 0.08 -1.96
CA LEU A 14 -4.27 0.20 -1.89
C LEU A 14 -3.83 1.28 -0.90
N LYS A 15 -4.47 2.45 -0.91
CA LYS A 15 -4.22 3.51 0.09
C LYS A 15 -4.52 3.05 1.52
N SER A 16 -5.58 2.26 1.73
CA SER A 16 -5.90 1.68 3.05
C SER A 16 -4.85 0.68 3.51
N TYR A 17 -4.42 -0.23 2.63
CA TYR A 17 -3.36 -1.20 2.93
C TYR A 17 -2.03 -0.52 3.22
N ARG A 18 -1.70 0.56 2.50
CA ARG A 18 -0.52 1.37 2.78
C ARG A 18 -0.52 1.90 4.21
N LYS A 19 -1.63 2.49 4.66
CA LYS A 19 -1.76 3.02 6.03
C LYS A 19 -1.56 1.92 7.08
N LYS A 20 -2.17 0.74 6.87
CA LYS A 20 -2.01 -0.42 7.76
C LYS A 20 -0.56 -0.92 7.80
N ALA A 21 0.11 -1.03 6.64
CA ALA A 21 1.50 -1.46 6.57
C ALA A 21 2.45 -0.49 7.27
N ILE A 22 2.27 0.82 7.12
CA ILE A 22 3.04 1.83 7.87
C ILE A 22 2.80 1.70 9.38
N SER A 23 1.54 1.56 9.80
CA SER A 23 1.21 1.38 11.22
C SER A 23 1.86 0.13 11.80
N ASN A 24 1.87 -0.97 11.05
CA ASN A 24 2.50 -2.21 11.48
C ASN A 24 4.02 -2.09 11.51
N ALA A 25 4.66 -1.48 10.51
CA ALA A 25 6.10 -1.23 10.53
C ALA A 25 6.52 -0.48 11.81
N LYS A 26 5.78 0.58 12.18
CA LYS A 26 6.02 1.33 13.43
C LYS A 26 5.75 0.49 14.69
N LYS A 27 4.72 -0.36 14.68
CA LYS A 27 4.41 -1.25 15.81
C LYS A 27 5.53 -2.26 16.06
N TRP A 28 6.20 -2.72 15.00
CA TRP A 28 7.24 -3.75 15.07
C TRP A 28 8.67 -3.22 15.12
N SER A 29 8.92 -1.92 14.86
CA SER A 29 10.27 -1.34 14.72
C SER A 29 11.20 -1.47 15.93
N GLY A 30 10.68 -1.80 17.12
CA GLY A 30 11.48 -2.07 18.32
C GLY A 30 11.16 -3.42 18.98
N ARG A 31 10.41 -4.28 18.30
CA ARG A 31 10.03 -5.62 18.81
C ARG A 31 10.54 -6.74 17.91
N ASP A 32 10.45 -6.53 16.60
CA ASP A 32 10.88 -7.48 15.58
C ASP A 32 11.29 -6.68 14.33
N GLU A 33 12.61 -6.52 14.16
CA GLU A 33 13.18 -5.77 13.04
C GLU A 33 12.87 -6.41 11.69
N MET A 34 12.81 -7.75 11.64
CA MET A 34 12.48 -8.49 10.41
C MET A 34 11.02 -8.28 10.02
N ALA A 35 10.10 -8.32 10.99
CA ALA A 35 8.70 -8.00 10.75
C ALA A 35 8.53 -6.53 10.32
N SER A 36 9.19 -5.59 11.00
CA SER A 36 9.20 -4.17 10.63
C SER A 36 9.68 -3.98 9.18
N HIS A 37 10.81 -4.58 8.82
CA HIS A 37 11.39 -4.53 7.48
C HIS A 37 10.44 -5.13 6.42
N SER A 38 9.78 -6.24 6.74
CA SER A 38 8.79 -6.87 5.86
C SER A 38 7.61 -5.93 5.55
N TYR A 39 7.12 -5.19 6.56
CA TYR A 39 6.09 -4.17 6.33
C TYR A 39 6.61 -2.97 5.52
N GLN A 40 7.87 -2.58 5.68
CA GLN A 40 8.48 -1.52 4.86
C GLN A 40 8.56 -1.93 3.38
N ILE A 41 8.91 -3.18 3.08
CA ILE A 41 8.87 -3.73 1.71
C ILE A 41 7.45 -3.66 1.15
N MET A 42 6.45 -4.07 1.95
CA MET A 42 5.05 -4.02 1.55
C MET A 42 4.60 -2.58 1.19
N VAL A 43 5.03 -1.58 1.95
CA VAL A 43 4.76 -0.17 1.63
C VAL A 43 5.33 0.20 0.26
N LYS A 44 6.60 -0.16 -0.02
CA LYS A 44 7.25 0.12 -1.32
C LYS A 44 6.49 -0.51 -2.49
N VAL A 45 6.07 -1.76 -2.36
CA VAL A 45 5.29 -2.47 -3.38
C VAL A 45 3.93 -1.80 -3.62
N ILE A 46 3.27 -1.36 -2.55
CA ILE A 46 1.99 -0.64 -2.66
C ILE A 46 2.19 0.71 -3.37
N ASP A 47 3.25 1.44 -3.04
CA ASP A 47 3.55 2.75 -3.64
C ASP A 47 3.82 2.63 -5.15
N GLN A 48 4.55 1.60 -5.58
CA GLN A 48 4.73 1.28 -7.00
C GLN A 48 3.39 0.98 -7.70
N LYS A 49 2.53 0.18 -7.07
CA LYS A 49 1.20 -0.16 -7.63
C LYS A 49 0.28 1.05 -7.71
N VAL A 50 0.32 1.93 -6.72
CA VAL A 50 -0.44 3.19 -6.73
C VAL A 50 0.05 4.08 -7.86
N SER A 51 1.37 4.26 -7.99
CA SER A 51 1.98 5.08 -9.06
C SER A 51 1.56 4.60 -10.45
N ALA A 52 1.63 3.28 -10.71
CA ALA A 52 1.23 2.70 -11.99
C ALA A 52 -0.26 2.90 -12.32
N LEU A 53 -1.13 2.86 -11.30
CA LEU A 53 -2.57 3.13 -11.46
C LEU A 53 -2.88 4.61 -11.65
N THR A 54 -2.03 5.52 -11.19
CA THR A 54 -2.22 6.97 -11.34
C THR A 54 -1.69 7.54 -12.66
N VAL A 55 -0.77 6.85 -13.33
CA VAL A 55 -0.21 7.25 -14.64
C VAL A 55 -1.07 6.73 -15.81
N ASN A 56 -1.78 5.62 -15.65
CA ASN A 56 -2.77 5.13 -16.61
C ASN A 56 -4.10 5.90 -16.52
N LYS A 57 -4.03 7.24 -16.62
CA LYS A 57 -5.19 8.14 -16.68
C LYS A 57 -5.74 8.25 -18.09
#